data_AF-A0A954EA15-F1
#
_entry.id   AF-A0A954EA15-F1
#
_cell.length_a   1.000
_cell.length_b   1.000
_cell.length_c   1.000
_cell.angle_alpha   90.00
_cell.angle_beta   90.00
_cell.angle_gamma   90.00
#
_symmetry.space_group_name_H-M   'P 1'
#
loop_
_entity.id
_entity.type
_entity.pdbx_description
1 polymer ?
#
loop_
_entity_poly.entity_id
_entity_poly.type
_entity_poly.pdbx_seq_one_letter_code
_entity_poly.pdbx_strand_id
1 'polypeptide(L)' 'MGWLEDGKTGVLQICFRFGDERIKRSSRTKSRRKALAMLGRIEENLELIQRGRLIVPDDADVFDFLI' A
#
# COMPACT_ATOMS: atom_id res chain seq x y z
N MET A 1 -8.48 -1.41 3.57
CA MET A 1 -7.87 -1.08 4.88
C MET A 1 -6.48 -1.67 4.93
N GLY A 2 -5.49 -0.81 5.19
CA GLY A 2 -4.11 -1.19 5.41
C GLY A 2 -3.59 -0.76 6.78
N TRP A 3 -2.39 -1.19 7.11
CA TRP A 3 -1.72 -0.89 8.37
C TRP A 3 -0.20 -0.84 8.17
N LEU A 4 0.51 -0.28 9.15
CA LEU A 4 1.96 -0.29 9.19
C LEU A 4 2.46 -1.40 10.11
N GLU A 5 3.53 -2.06 9.72
CA GLU A 5 4.28 -3.00 10.56
C GLU A 5 5.73 -2.56 10.69
N ASP A 6 6.34 -2.80 11.85
CA ASP A 6 7.77 -2.56 12.03
C ASP A 6 8.59 -3.64 11.30
N GLY A 7 9.54 -3.21 10.47
CA GLY A 7 10.50 -4.10 9.83
C GLY A 7 11.71 -4.36 10.73
N LYS A 8 12.43 -5.44 10.44
CA LYS A 8 13.64 -5.88 11.20
C LYS A 8 14.72 -4.80 11.32
N THR A 9 14.78 -3.85 10.39
CA THR A 9 15.82 -2.80 10.32
C THR A 9 15.34 -1.42 10.78
N GLY A 10 14.13 -1.35 11.39
CA GLY A 10 13.45 -0.09 11.74
C GLY A 10 12.81 0.62 10.54
N VAL A 11 12.86 0.02 9.35
CA VAL A 11 12.10 0.48 8.17
C VAL A 11 10.67 -0.04 8.27
N LEU A 12 9.70 0.86 8.14
CA LEU A 12 8.29 0.52 8.24
C LEU A 12 7.84 -0.25 6.99
N GLN A 13 7.02 -1.27 7.19
CA GLN A 13 6.36 -2.03 6.13
C GLN A 13 4.92 -1.54 6.00
N ILE A 14 4.46 -1.37 4.78
CA ILE A 14 3.06 -1.10 4.47
C ILE A 14 2.40 -2.44 4.14
N CYS A 15 1.31 -2.73 4.82
CA CYS A 15 0.50 -3.92 4.61
C CYS A 15 -0.92 -3.51 4.23
N PHE A 16 -1.50 -4.17 3.23
CA PHE A 16 -2.91 -4.02 2.91
C PHE A 16 -3.43 -5.28 2.24
N ARG A 17 -4.76 -5.36 2.08
CA ARG A 17 -5.41 -6.40 1.29
C ARG A 17 -5.89 -5.85 -0.04
N PHE A 18 -5.70 -6.63 -1.08
CA PHE A 18 -6.23 -6.38 -2.42
C PHE A 18 -6.87 -7.68 -2.91
N GLY A 19 -8.19 -7.68 -3.13
CA GLY A 19 -8.94 -8.92 -3.28
C GLY A 19 -8.73 -9.84 -2.08
N ASP A 20 -8.39 -11.10 -2.34
CA ASP A 20 -8.07 -12.11 -1.32
C ASP A 20 -6.59 -12.13 -0.91
N GLU A 21 -5.77 -11.28 -1.52
CA GLU A 21 -4.32 -11.28 -1.30
C GLU A 21 -3.90 -10.26 -0.25
N ARG A 22 -3.00 -10.69 0.64
CA ARG A 22 -2.30 -9.79 1.56
C ARG A 22 -0.99 -9.33 0.91
N ILE A 23 -0.91 -8.03 0.62
CA ILE A 23 0.29 -7.41 0.10
C ILE A 23 1.08 -6.79 1.24
N LYS A 24 2.39 -7.03 1.25
CA LYS A 24 3.34 -6.47 2.22
C LYS A 24 4.58 -5.98 1.49
N ARG A 25 4.92 -4.71 1.66
CA ARG A 25 6.09 -4.07 1.04
C ARG A 25 6.77 -3.08 1.97
N SER A 26 8.06 -2.86 1.73
CA SER A 26 8.85 -1.88 2.46
C SER A 26 8.49 -0.46 2.03
N SER A 27 8.18 0.42 2.99
CA SER A 27 7.99 1.86 2.72
C SER A 27 9.31 2.58 2.38
N ARG A 28 10.45 1.88 2.51
CA ARG A 28 11.82 2.42 2.34
C ARG A 28 12.11 3.62 3.24
N THR A 29 11.30 3.85 4.28
CA THR A 29 11.47 4.96 5.23
C THR A 29 11.33 4.47 6.66
N LYS A 30 12.09 5.11 7.56
CA LYS A 30 11.93 4.96 9.02
C LYS A 30 10.96 6.01 9.61
N SER A 31 10.57 7.00 8.81
CA SER A 31 9.64 8.05 9.24
C SER A 31 8.20 7.55 9.19
N ARG A 32 7.59 7.40 10.37
CA ARG A 32 6.19 7.02 10.52
C ARG A 32 5.25 7.95 9.77
N ARG A 33 5.49 9.27 9.82
CA ARG A 33 4.69 10.25 9.08
C ARG A 33 4.70 10.00 7.57
N LYS A 34 5.88 9.72 6.99
CA LYS A 34 6.00 9.42 5.55
C LYS A 34 5.30 8.10 5.20
N ALA A 35 5.48 7.06 6.02
CA ALA A 35 4.83 5.77 5.80
C ALA A 35 3.29 5.86 5.91
N LEU A 36 2.76 6.65 6.85
CA LEU A 36 1.32 6.91 6.97
C LEU A 36 0.77 7.66 5.74
N ALA A 37 1.50 8.65 5.22
CA ALA A 37 1.09 9.35 4.00
C ALA A 37 1.03 8.41 2.78
N MET A 38 2.00 7.49 2.65
CA MET A 38 1.97 6.46 1.61
C MET A 38 0.80 5.49 1.80
N LEU A 39 0.54 5.04 3.03
CA LEU A 39 -0.60 4.20 3.34
C LEU A 39 -1.93 4.88 2.98
N GLY A 40 -2.08 6.18 3.29
CA GLY A 40 -3.30 6.93 2.95
C GLY A 40 -3.57 6.98 1.44
N ARG A 41 -2.54 7.17 0.61
CA ARG A 41 -2.67 7.13 -0.86
C ARG A 41 -3.11 5.75 -1.36
N ILE A 42 -2.50 4.71 -0.81
CA ILE A 42 -2.86 3.32 -1.13
C ILE A 42 -4.33 3.08 -0.78
N GLU A 43 -4.79 3.52 0.40
CA GLU A 43 -6.17 3.34 0.80
C GLU A 43 -7.16 4.10 -0.09
N GLU A 44 -6.84 5.34 -0.45
CA GLU A 44 -7.64 6.14 -1.39
C GLU A 44 -7.73 5.47 -2.77
N ASN A 45 -6.61 5.03 -3.33
CA ASN A 45 -6.57 4.36 -4.62
C ASN A 45 -7.30 3.00 -4.59
N LEU A 46 -7.20 2.25 -3.49
CA LEU A 46 -7.98 1.02 -3.30
C LEU A 46 -9.49 1.29 -3.32
N GLU A 47 -9.96 2.38 -2.70
CA GLU A 47 -11.37 2.76 -2.78
C GLU A 47 -11.80 3.09 -4.21
N LEU A 48 -10.94 3.76 -4.99
CA LEU A 48 -11.21 4.05 -6.39
C LEU A 48 -11.30 2.77 -7.22
N ILE A 49 -10.44 1.77 -6.97
CA ILE A 49 -10.50 0.47 -7.64
C ILE A 49 -11.80 -0.26 -7.28
N GLN A 50 -12.15 -0.33 -6.00
CA GLN A 50 -13.36 -1.00 -5.54
C GLN A 50 -14.63 -0.37 -6.13
N ARG A 51 -14.63 0.94 -6.39
CA ARG A 51 -15.72 1.66 -7.06
C ARG A 51 -15.69 1.54 -8.59
N GLY A 52 -14.72 0.81 -9.16
CA GLY A 52 -14.53 0.68 -10.61
C GLY A 52 -14.07 1.97 -11.30
N ARG A 53 -13.52 2.92 -10.55
CA ARG A 53 -13.00 4.20 -11.07
C ARG A 53 -11.54 4.13 -11.48
N LEU A 54 -10.81 3.14 -10.97
CA LEU A 54 -9.42 2.87 -11.29
C LEU A 54 -9.30 1.38 -11.65
N ILE A 55 -8.55 1.04 -12.69
CA ILE A 55 -8.30 -0.34 -13.09
C ILE A 55 -6.80 -0.57 -13.00
N VAL A 56 -6.41 -1.58 -12.23
CA VAL A 56 -4.99 -2.00 -12.16
C VAL A 56 -4.67 -2.74 -13.47
N PRO A 57 -3.62 -2.33 -14.21
CA PRO A 57 -3.17 -3.09 -15.37
C PRO A 57 -2.72 -4.50 -14.99
N ASP A 58 -2.95 -5.49 -15.86
CA ASP A 58 -2.66 -6.91 -15.59
C ASP A 58 -1.16 -7.19 -15.38
N ASP A 59 -0.28 -6.34 -15.91
CA ASP A 59 1.18 -6.46 -15.86
C ASP A 59 1.84 -5.54 -14.81
N ALA A 60 1.06 -4.74 -14.07
CA ALA A 60 1.59 -3.80 -13.09
C ALA A 60 1.80 -4.46 -11.72
N ASP A 61 2.90 -4.12 -11.03
CA ASP A 61 3.01 -4.39 -9.60
C ASP A 61 1.99 -3.51 -8.86
N VAL A 62 1.05 -4.16 -8.18
CA VAL A 62 -0.08 -3.51 -7.47
C VAL A 62 0.41 -2.47 -6.48
N PHE A 63 1.54 -2.69 -5.80
CA PHE A 63 2.05 -1.72 -4.84
C PHE A 63 2.56 -0.46 -5.53
N ASP A 64 3.33 -0.62 -6.60
CA ASP A 64 3.88 0.51 -7.37
C ASP A 64 2.79 1.30 -8.10
N PHE A 65 1.69 0.65 -8.49
CA PHE A 65 0.53 1.33 -9.09
C PHE A 65 -0.26 2.21 -8.08
N LEU A 66 -0.26 1.83 -6.81
CA LEU A 66 -1.11 2.47 -5.78
C LEU A 66 -0.46 3.66 -5.07
N ILE A 67 0.79 4.05 -5.38
CA ILE A 67 1.59 5.02 -4.59
C ILE A 67 1.97 6.29 -5.33
#